data_AF-A0A2Z5U8J8-F1
#
_entry.id   AF-A0A2Z5U8J8-F1
#
_cell.length_a   1.000
_cell.length_b   1.000
_cell.length_c   1.000
_cell.angle_alpha   90.00
_cell.angle_beta   90.00
_cell.angle_gamma   90.00
#
_symmetry.space_group_name_H-M   'P 1'
#
loop_
_entity.id
_entity.type
_entity.pdbx_description
1 polymer ?
#
loop_
_entity_poly.entity_id
_entity_poly.type
_entity_poly.pdbx_seq_one_letter_code
_entity_poly.pdbx_strand_id
1 'polypeptide(L)'
;QYTTLIRLLKATQVGAQIDTQLNNSNQGLTVLAPTDNAFSGLKPGTLNSLSDQEKVELVQFHVLSSFYSISQFQTASNPLRTQAGNGAGAFPLNVTATGNQVNVTTGVVDATLANTVYTDGQL
;
A
#
# COMPACT_ATOMS: atom_id res chain seq x y z
N GLN A 1 -3.53 -5.28 15.83
CA GLN A 1 -3.49 -4.18 14.85
C GLN A 1 -2.63 -4.70 13.70
N TYR A 2 -3.16 -4.69 12.47
CA TYR A 2 -2.57 -5.21 11.21
C TYR A 2 -2.56 -6.74 11.02
N THR A 3 -3.29 -7.52 11.84
CA THR A 3 -3.30 -8.99 11.72
C THR A 3 -3.91 -9.47 10.40
N THR A 4 -4.93 -8.76 9.91
CA THR A 4 -5.61 -9.10 8.64
C THR A 4 -4.68 -8.93 7.45
N LEU A 5 -3.94 -7.81 7.40
CA LEU A 5 -2.97 -7.53 6.35
C LEU A 5 -1.84 -8.57 6.34
N ILE A 6 -1.28 -8.88 7.51
CA ILE A 6 -0.21 -9.88 7.65
C ILE A 6 -0.68 -11.26 7.14
N ARG A 7 -1.93 -11.63 7.46
CA ARG A 7 -2.52 -12.88 6.96
C ARG A 7 -2.64 -12.89 5.44
N LEU A 8 -3.07 -11.76 4.84
CA LEU A 8 -3.15 -11.61 3.38
C LEU A 8 -1.76 -11.70 2.74
N LEU A 9 -0.76 -10.97 3.25
CA LEU A 9 0.62 -11.01 2.75
C LEU A 9 1.22 -12.42 2.76
N LYS A 10 0.94 -13.21 3.80
CA LYS A 10 1.38 -14.61 3.88
C LYS A 10 0.62 -15.50 2.90
N ALA A 11 -0.69 -15.30 2.76
CA ALA A 11 -1.53 -16.08 1.85
C ALA A 11 -1.19 -15.83 0.38
N THR A 12 -0.86 -14.58 0.02
CA THR A 12 -0.57 -14.17 -1.37
C THR A 12 0.90 -14.30 -1.73
N GLN A 13 1.78 -14.65 -0.79
CA GLN A 13 3.24 -14.69 -0.94
C GLN A 13 3.90 -13.37 -1.37
N VAL A 14 3.14 -12.26 -1.43
CA VAL A 14 3.67 -10.94 -1.79
C VAL A 14 4.69 -10.45 -0.77
N GLY A 15 4.56 -10.84 0.50
CA GLY A 15 5.57 -10.51 1.52
C GLY A 15 6.97 -11.02 1.15
N ALA A 16 7.08 -12.27 0.69
CA ALA A 16 8.36 -12.82 0.24
C ALA A 16 8.90 -12.13 -1.02
N GLN A 17 8.01 -11.66 -1.91
CA GLN A 17 8.40 -10.86 -3.07
C GLN A 17 8.95 -9.50 -2.66
N ILE A 18 8.32 -8.81 -1.71
CA ILE A 18 8.81 -7.54 -1.15
C ILE A 18 10.18 -7.75 -0.51
N ASP A 19 10.34 -8.78 0.32
CA ASP A 19 11.62 -9.11 0.96
C ASP A 19 12.70 -9.35 -0.10
N THR A 20 12.37 -10.09 -1.16
CA THR A 20 13.30 -10.32 -2.28
C THR A 20 13.64 -9.00 -2.99
N GLN A 21 12.65 -8.15 -3.27
CA GLN A 21 12.87 -6.85 -3.91
C GLN A 21 13.74 -5.93 -3.05
N LEU A 22 13.51 -5.87 -1.74
CA LEU A 22 14.33 -5.08 -0.80
C LEU A 22 15.78 -5.57 -0.74
N ASN A 23 16.00 -6.89 -0.84
CA ASN A 23 17.34 -7.45 -0.87
C ASN A 23 18.06 -7.26 -2.21
N ASN A 24 17.33 -7.11 -3.32
CA ASN A 24 17.89 -7.00 -4.68
C ASN A 24 17.88 -5.57 -5.25
N SER A 25 17.16 -4.65 -4.62
CA SER A 25 16.98 -3.27 -5.09
C SER A 25 17.33 -2.28 -3.99
N ASN A 26 18.18 -1.32 -4.31
CA ASN A 26 18.44 -0.16 -3.45
C ASN A 26 17.32 0.88 -3.51
N GLN A 27 16.30 0.68 -4.35
CA GLN A 27 15.10 1.52 -4.35
C GLN A 27 14.21 1.06 -3.20
N GLY A 28 14.18 1.82 -2.11
CA GLY A 28 13.31 1.53 -0.97
C GLY A 28 11.84 1.41 -1.38
N LEU A 29 11.04 0.75 -0.55
CA LEU A 29 9.61 0.52 -0.81
C LEU A 29 8.75 1.22 0.24
N THR A 30 7.52 1.56 -0.14
CA THR A 30 6.52 2.08 0.81
C THR A 30 5.34 1.13 0.85
N VAL A 31 5.04 0.60 2.03
CA VAL A 31 3.88 -0.26 2.25
C VAL A 31 2.81 0.51 3.02
N LEU A 32 1.67 0.72 2.39
CA LEU A 32 0.49 1.34 2.99
C LEU A 32 -0.26 0.26 3.78
N ALA A 33 -0.08 0.23 5.09
CA ALA A 33 -0.66 -0.80 5.94
C ALA A 33 -2.03 -0.38 6.53
N PRO A 34 -3.16 -0.89 6.01
CA PRO A 34 -4.48 -0.66 6.63
C PRO A 34 -4.60 -1.38 7.98
N THR A 35 -5.25 -0.72 8.93
CA THR A 35 -5.55 -1.30 10.26
C THR A 35 -6.65 -2.35 10.17
N ASP A 36 -6.77 -3.22 11.18
CA ASP A 36 -7.84 -4.23 11.26
C ASP A 36 -9.25 -3.58 11.26
N ASN A 37 -9.36 -2.35 11.77
CA ASN A 37 -10.59 -1.56 11.73
C ASN A 37 -10.96 -1.14 10.30
N ALA A 38 -9.98 -0.79 9.47
CA ALA A 38 -10.22 -0.46 8.07
C ALA A 38 -10.78 -1.68 7.31
N PHE A 39 -10.27 -2.88 7.58
CA PHE A 39 -10.85 -4.12 7.04
C PHE A 39 -12.25 -4.42 7.57
N SER A 40 -12.50 -4.11 8.85
CA SER A 40 -13.82 -4.29 9.47
C SER A 40 -14.88 -3.35 8.90
N GLY A 41 -14.46 -2.21 8.32
CA GLY A 41 -15.35 -1.29 7.60
C GLY A 41 -15.75 -1.76 6.19
N LEU A 42 -15.09 -2.79 5.66
CA LEU A 42 -15.48 -3.39 4.38
C LEU A 42 -16.72 -4.28 4.57
N LYS A 43 -17.50 -4.46 3.48
CA LYS A 43 -18.62 -5.40 3.50
C LYS A 43 -18.12 -6.79 3.94
N PRO A 44 -18.82 -7.43 4.91
CA PRO A 44 -18.48 -8.79 5.32
C PRO A 44 -18.46 -9.72 4.11
N GLY A 45 -17.40 -10.50 3.98
CA GLY A 45 -17.23 -11.43 2.86
C GLY A 45 -16.48 -10.88 1.65
N THR A 46 -16.22 -9.57 1.53
CA THR A 46 -15.44 -9.02 0.39
C THR A 46 -14.09 -9.72 0.22
N LEU A 47 -13.28 -9.83 1.29
CA LEU A 47 -11.98 -10.50 1.19
C LEU A 47 -12.09 -12.01 0.87
N ASN A 48 -13.21 -12.64 1.22
CA ASN A 48 -13.45 -14.05 0.95
C ASN A 48 -14.03 -14.29 -0.45
N SER A 49 -14.69 -13.29 -1.05
CA SER A 49 -15.20 -13.36 -2.42
C SER A 49 -14.12 -13.09 -3.46
N LEU A 50 -13.00 -12.47 -3.07
CA LEU A 50 -11.85 -12.27 -3.97
C LEU A 50 -11.13 -13.60 -4.22
N SER A 51 -10.78 -13.82 -5.49
CA SER A 51 -9.86 -14.86 -5.93
C SER A 51 -8.44 -14.60 -5.38
N ASP A 52 -7.58 -15.62 -5.42
CA ASP A 52 -6.20 -15.46 -4.95
C ASP A 52 -5.42 -14.45 -5.79
N GLN A 53 -5.71 -14.35 -7.08
CA GLN A 53 -5.13 -13.33 -7.96
C GLN A 53 -5.59 -11.92 -7.56
N GLU A 54 -6.88 -11.72 -7.29
CA GLU A 54 -7.39 -10.42 -6.83
C GLU A 54 -6.83 -10.06 -5.44
N LYS A 55 -6.62 -11.03 -4.56
CA LYS A 55 -5.94 -10.80 -3.26
C LYS A 55 -4.49 -10.36 -3.47
N VAL A 56 -3.77 -10.99 -4.41
CA VAL A 56 -2.40 -10.60 -4.78
C VAL A 56 -2.39 -9.16 -5.28
N GLU A 57 -3.26 -8.81 -6.23
CA GLU A 57 -3.39 -7.45 -6.76
C GLU A 57 -3.75 -6.44 -5.67
N LEU A 58 -4.67 -6.80 -4.76
CA LEU A 58 -5.05 -5.94 -3.64
C LEU A 58 -3.87 -5.68 -2.70
N VAL A 59 -3.05 -6.68 -2.40
CA VAL A 59 -1.84 -6.50 -1.57
C VAL A 59 -0.80 -5.67 -2.33
N GLN A 60 -0.56 -5.93 -3.61
CA GLN A 60 0.35 -5.14 -4.44
C GLN A 60 -0.10 -3.67 -4.57
N PHE A 61 -1.41 -3.40 -4.52
CA PHE A 61 -1.94 -2.05 -4.57
C PHE A 61 -1.54 -1.22 -3.35
N HIS A 62 -1.30 -1.88 -2.22
CA HIS A 62 -0.81 -1.24 -1.01
C HIS A 62 0.72 -1.08 -1.00
N VAL A 63 1.43 -1.48 -2.06
CA VAL A 63 2.89 -1.39 -2.16
C VAL A 63 3.27 -0.41 -3.25
N LEU A 64 4.05 0.61 -2.91
CA LEU A 64 4.68 1.52 -3.86
C LEU A 64 6.09 1.04 -4.18
N SER A 65 6.47 1.12 -5.45
CA SER A 65 7.81 0.75 -5.96
C SER A 65 8.94 1.67 -5.49
N SER A 66 8.64 2.65 -4.66
CA SER A 66 9.59 3.67 -4.22
C SER A 66 9.29 4.09 -2.79
N PHE A 67 10.33 4.52 -2.09
CA PHE A 67 10.23 5.04 -0.75
C PHE A 67 9.71 6.47 -0.78
N TYR A 68 8.62 6.71 -0.06
CA TYR A 68 7.99 8.01 0.11
C TYR A 68 7.82 8.28 1.61
N SER A 69 8.54 9.28 2.11
CA SER A 69 8.28 9.88 3.40
C SER A 69 7.08 10.84 3.33
N ILE A 70 6.57 11.25 4.50
CA ILE A 70 5.48 12.26 4.59
C ILE A 70 5.83 13.54 3.82
N SER A 71 7.09 14.01 3.88
CA SER A 71 7.53 15.19 3.13
C SER A 71 7.63 14.92 1.63
N GLN A 72 8.08 13.73 1.21
CA GLN A 72 8.11 13.36 -0.20
C GLN A 72 6.71 13.23 -0.80
N PHE A 73 5.72 12.79 -0.03
CA PHE A 73 4.32 12.79 -0.45
C PHE A 73 3.76 14.20 -0.71
N GLN A 74 4.27 15.24 -0.05
CA GLN A 74 3.88 16.64 -0.34
C GLN A 74 4.37 17.11 -1.70
N THR A 75 5.54 16.61 -2.14
CA THR A 75 6.15 16.97 -3.43
C THR A 75 5.94 15.88 -4.49
N ALA A 76 5.17 14.84 -4.20
CA ALA A 76 4.96 13.72 -5.09
C ALA A 76 4.09 14.14 -6.28
N SER A 77 4.51 13.76 -7.50
CA SER A 77 3.68 13.93 -8.69
C SER A 77 2.62 12.84 -8.76
N ASN A 78 1.36 13.26 -8.77
CA ASN A 78 0.22 12.38 -8.95
C ASN A 78 -0.06 12.12 -10.44
N PRO A 79 -0.62 10.94 -10.80
CA PRO A 79 -0.95 9.81 -9.91
C PRO A 79 0.28 8.93 -9.61
N LEU A 80 0.39 8.50 -8.35
CA LEU A 80 1.37 7.50 -7.95
C LEU A 80 0.99 6.13 -8.52
N ARG A 81 2.02 5.39 -8.91
CA ARG A 81 1.90 4.01 -9.37
C ARG A 81 2.20 3.04 -8.22
N THR A 82 1.31 2.09 -8.03
CA THR A 82 1.48 0.99 -7.09
C THR A 82 2.06 -0.23 -7.84
N GLN A 83 2.43 -1.29 -7.11
CA GLN A 83 2.84 -2.55 -7.73
C GLN A 83 1.67 -3.26 -8.42
N ALA A 84 0.42 -2.94 -8.05
CA ALA A 84 -0.75 -3.52 -8.68
C ALA A 84 -0.91 -3.05 -10.12
N GLY A 85 -1.48 -3.92 -10.95
CA GLY A 85 -1.91 -3.55 -12.29
C GLY A 85 -0.79 -3.57 -13.33
N ASN A 86 0.01 -4.63 -13.39
CA ASN A 86 0.88 -5.04 -14.51
C ASN A 86 1.53 -3.92 -15.36
N GLY A 87 1.92 -2.79 -14.77
CA GLY A 87 2.55 -1.66 -15.46
C GLY A 87 1.63 -0.77 -16.33
N ALA A 88 0.33 -1.06 -16.46
CA ALA A 88 -0.59 -0.32 -17.33
C ALA A 88 -1.21 0.93 -16.68
N GLY A 89 -0.83 1.26 -15.43
CA GLY A 89 -1.48 2.32 -14.66
C GLY A 89 -2.91 1.96 -14.22
N ALA A 90 -3.23 0.66 -14.17
CA ALA A 90 -4.43 0.19 -13.52
C ALA A 90 -4.30 0.52 -12.02
N PHE A 91 -5.31 1.22 -11.48
CA PHE A 91 -5.35 1.73 -10.11
C PHE A 91 -4.40 2.92 -9.83
N PRO A 92 -4.68 4.12 -10.38
CA PRO A 92 -3.96 5.33 -10.03
C PRO A 92 -4.21 5.70 -8.56
N LEU A 93 -3.14 5.99 -7.83
CA LEU A 93 -3.20 6.44 -6.45
C LEU A 93 -2.87 7.93 -6.38
N ASN A 94 -3.83 8.78 -6.05
CA ASN A 94 -3.55 10.18 -5.83
C ASN A 94 -3.26 10.41 -4.34
N VAL A 95 -2.26 11.21 -4.04
CA VAL A 95 -1.87 11.52 -2.68
C VAL A 95 -1.81 13.03 -2.50
N THR A 96 -2.46 13.51 -1.45
CA THR A 96 -2.48 14.91 -1.05
C THR A 96 -2.03 15.01 0.40
N ALA A 97 -0.84 15.55 0.61
CA ALA A 97 -0.33 15.79 1.95
C ALA A 97 -0.62 17.23 2.39
N THR A 98 -1.24 17.39 3.55
CA THR A 98 -1.55 18.68 4.17
C THR A 98 -0.96 18.71 5.58
N GLY A 99 0.10 19.50 5.78
CA GLY A 99 0.85 19.51 7.03
C GLY A 99 1.47 18.13 7.33
N ASN A 100 1.17 17.57 8.50
CA ASN A 100 1.64 16.25 8.93
C ASN A 100 0.70 15.09 8.54
N GLN A 101 -0.42 15.37 7.86
CA GLN A 101 -1.37 14.35 7.45
C GLN A 101 -1.25 14.11 5.95
N VAL A 102 -1.26 12.83 5.55
CA VAL A 102 -1.25 12.45 4.13
C VAL A 102 -2.59 11.80 3.82
N ASN A 103 -3.32 12.35 2.85
CA ASN A 103 -4.56 11.78 2.35
C ASN A 103 -4.29 11.08 1.02
N VAL A 104 -4.90 9.93 0.83
CA VAL A 104 -4.72 9.06 -0.32
C VAL A 104 -6.09 8.83 -0.93
N THR A 105 -6.27 9.13 -2.20
CA THR A 105 -7.51 8.92 -2.93
C THR A 105 -7.30 8.07 -4.17
N THR A 106 -8.17 7.10 -4.35
CA THR A 106 -8.23 6.26 -5.56
C THR A 106 -9.24 6.78 -6.58
N GLY A 107 -9.88 7.93 -6.30
CA GLY A 107 -11.03 8.46 -7.04
C GLY A 107 -12.36 7.79 -6.68
N VAL A 108 -12.32 6.64 -5.99
CA VAL A 108 -13.51 5.92 -5.48
C VAL A 108 -13.53 5.94 -3.95
N VAL A 109 -12.35 5.86 -3.32
CA VAL A 109 -12.19 5.81 -1.87
C VAL A 109 -11.11 6.79 -1.44
N ASP A 110 -11.40 7.53 -0.37
CA ASP A 110 -10.45 8.38 0.33
C ASP A 110 -9.98 7.69 1.62
N ALA A 111 -8.67 7.64 1.83
CA ALA A 111 -8.04 7.09 3.00
C ALA A 111 -7.08 8.12 3.60
N THR A 112 -7.03 8.19 4.93
CA THR A 112 -6.10 9.07 5.64
C THR A 112 -4.96 8.24 6.22
N LEU A 113 -3.72 8.64 5.94
CA LEU A 113 -2.52 8.10 6.55
C LEU A 113 -2.26 8.93 7.82
N ALA A 114 -2.58 8.33 8.97
CA ALA A 114 -2.43 8.98 10.26
C ALA A 114 -0.97 9.01 10.74
N ASN A 115 -0.24 7.89 10.58
CA ASN A 115 1.09 7.71 11.15
C ASN A 115 1.95 6.78 10.31
N THR A 116 3.25 7.02 10.29
CA THR A 116 4.24 6.06 9.81
C THR A 116 4.40 4.95 10.83
N VAL A 117 3.99 3.73 10.46
CA VAL A 117 4.01 2.56 11.36
C VAL A 117 5.43 2.02 11.55
N TYR A 118 6.25 2.12 10.50
CA TYR A 118 7.64 1.68 10.51
C TYR A 118 8.42 2.45 9.45
N THR A 119 9.65 2.83 9.76
CA THR A 119 10.62 3.37 8.80
C THR A 119 11.97 2.85 9.20
N ASP A 120 12.55 2.01 8.37
CA ASP A 120 13.95 1.66 8.47
C ASP A 120 14.72 2.56 7.50
N GLY A 121 14.99 3.77 7.99
CA GLY A 121 15.92 4.67 7.33
C GLY A 121 17.30 4.32 7.83
N GLN A 122 17.98 3.37 7.18
CA GLN A 122 19.44 3.38 7.26
C GLN A 122 19.91 4.68 6.59
N LEU A 123 20.15 5.67 7.45
CA LEU A 123 20.94 6.87 7.21
C LEU A 123 22.43 6.51 7.19
#